data_AF-R4LCL1-F1
#
_entry.id   AF-R4LCL1-F1
#
_cell.length_a   1.000
_cell.length_b   1.000
_cell.length_c   1.000
_cell.angle_alpha   90.00
_cell.angle_beta   90.00
_cell.angle_gamma   90.00
#
_symmetry.space_group_name_H-M   'P 1'
#
loop_
_entity.id
_entity.type
_entity.pdbx_description
1 polymer ?
#
loop_
_entity_poly.entity_id
_entity_poly.type
_entity_poly.pdbx_seq_one_letter_code
_entity_poly.pdbx_strand_id
1 'polypeptide(L)' 'MPLVSIEMHQGVTTADQRRAISDAIHAAMVEVLVIPPDDRFHFFHENPEGTMFHDDVAFGKPRSNRLMWWADGRVINP' A
#
# COMPACT_ATOMS: atom_id res chain seq x y z
N MET A 1 2.39 2.01 16.90
CA MET A 1 2.05 3.05 15.92
C MET A 1 2.80 2.85 14.62
N PRO A 2 2.46 1.82 13.82
CA PRO A 2 2.99 1.67 12.48
C PRO A 2 2.28 2.63 11.51
N LEU A 3 3.06 3.24 10.62
CA LEU A 3 2.57 4.12 9.56
C LEU A 3 2.71 3.40 8.22
N VAL A 4 1.59 3.23 7.52
CA VAL A 4 1.54 2.58 6.22
C VAL A 4 1.29 3.64 5.14
N SER A 5 2.26 3.86 4.26
CA SER A 5 2.07 4.63 3.03
C SER A 5 1.81 3.68 1.87
N ILE A 6 0.76 3.94 1.10
CA ILE A 6 0.33 3.14 -0.04
C ILE A 6 0.37 4.03 -1.28
N GLU A 7 1.30 3.73 -2.17
CA GLU A 7 1.50 4.42 -3.44
C GLU A 7 0.79 3.66 -4.56
N MET A 8 0.04 4.37 -5.40
CA MET A 8 -0.66 3.80 -6.55
C MET A 8 -0.80 4.78 -7.70
N HIS A 9 -1.04 4.28 -8.90
CA HIS A 9 -1.46 5.13 -10.01
C HIS A 9 -2.83 5.76 -9.77
N GLN A 10 -3.01 6.99 -10.23
CA GLN A 10 -4.27 7.70 -10.14
C GLN A 10 -5.38 6.97 -10.94
N GLY A 11 -6.59 6.92 -10.37
CA GLY A 11 -7.79 6.42 -11.07
C GLY A 11 -7.90 4.91 -11.24
N VAL A 12 -6.93 4.11 -10.76
CA VAL A 12 -6.97 2.63 -10.89
C VAL A 12 -7.84 1.93 -9.84
N THR A 13 -8.24 2.65 -8.79
CA THR A 13 -9.13 2.16 -7.72
C THR A 13 -10.26 3.10 -7.34
N THR A 14 -11.35 2.50 -6.87
CA THR A 14 -12.46 3.21 -6.22
C THR A 14 -12.19 3.43 -4.72
N ALA A 15 -12.98 4.30 -4.09
CA ALA A 15 -12.90 4.52 -2.64
C ALA A 15 -13.18 3.24 -1.84
N ASP A 16 -14.18 2.44 -2.26
CA ASP A 16 -14.52 1.18 -1.60
C ASP A 16 -13.40 0.15 -1.72
N GLN A 17 -12.73 0.09 -2.88
CA GLN A 17 -11.55 -0.75 -3.06
C GLN A 17 -10.42 -0.33 -2.13
N ARG A 18 -10.13 0.98 -2.01
CA ARG A 18 -9.12 1.48 -1.07
C ARG A 18 -9.45 1.13 0.38
N ARG A 19 -10.73 1.22 0.77
CA ARG A 19 -11.17 0.80 2.11
C ARG A 19 -10.96 -0.70 2.34
N ALA A 20 -11.39 -1.54 1.42
CA ALA A 20 -11.20 -2.99 1.52
C ALA A 20 -9.71 -3.39 1.58
N ILE A 21 -8.85 -2.75 0.78
CA ILE A 21 -7.39 -2.96 0.82
C ILE A 21 -6.84 -2.56 2.20
N SER A 22 -7.25 -1.40 2.69
CA SER A 22 -6.81 -0.89 3.98
C SER A 22 -7.28 -1.78 5.15
N ASP A 23 -8.48 -2.36 5.06
CA ASP A 23 -9.01 -3.31 6.04
C ASP A 23 -8.20 -4.62 6.03
N ALA A 24 -7.86 -5.14 4.83
CA ALA A 24 -7.05 -6.34 4.68
C ALA A 24 -5.61 -6.17 5.20
N ILE A 25 -4.97 -5.04 4.90
CA ILE A 25 -3.64 -4.71 5.44
C ILE A 25 -3.68 -4.67 6.97
N HIS A 26 -4.65 -3.96 7.54
CA HIS A 26 -4.77 -3.83 8.99
C HIS A 26 -5.00 -5.18 9.68
N ALA A 27 -5.88 -6.01 9.11
CA ALA A 27 -6.13 -7.35 9.61
C ALA A 27 -4.84 -8.20 9.63
N ALA A 28 -4.06 -8.16 8.54
CA ALA A 28 -2.79 -8.86 8.48
C ALA A 28 -1.75 -8.32 9.49
N MET A 29 -1.74 -7.00 9.73
CA MET A 29 -0.85 -6.40 10.74
C MET A 29 -1.24 -6.82 12.16
N VAL A 30 -2.53 -6.84 12.50
CA VAL A 30 -3.02 -7.32 13.79
C VAL A 30 -2.69 -8.80 13.97
N GLU A 31 -2.86 -9.61 12.93
CA GLU A 31 -2.59 -11.06 12.97
C GLU A 31 -1.10 -11.38 13.12
N VAL A 32 -0.25 -10.76 12.30
CA VAL A 32 1.17 -11.15 12.18
C VAL A 32 2.08 -10.31 13.06
N LEU A 33 1.83 -9.00 13.15
CA LEU A 33 2.66 -8.06 13.90
C LEU A 33 2.12 -7.79 15.31
N VAL A 34 0.93 -8.28 15.64
CA VAL A 34 0.30 -8.18 16.96
C VAL A 34 0.17 -6.71 17.41
N ILE A 35 -0.14 -5.83 16.47
CA ILE A 35 -0.44 -4.42 16.78
C ILE A 35 -1.83 -4.30 17.42
N PRO A 36 -2.08 -3.24 18.21
CA PRO A 36 -3.42 -2.98 18.72
C PRO A 36 -4.45 -2.82 17.59
N PRO A 37 -5.68 -3.36 17.73
CA PRO A 37 -6.71 -3.25 16.69
C PRO A 37 -7.14 -1.82 16.34
N ASP A 38 -6.88 -0.85 17.22
CA ASP A 38 -7.16 0.57 17.03
C ASP A 38 -5.98 1.38 16.49
N ASP A 39 -4.83 0.74 16.27
CA ASP A 39 -3.59 1.37 15.80
C ASP A 39 -3.48 1.34 14.25
N ARG A 40 -4.37 2.08 13.57
CA ARG A 40 -4.48 2.10 12.10
C ARG A 40 -4.20 3.47 11.50
N PHE A 41 -3.01 3.64 10.94
CA PHE A 41 -2.57 4.86 10.26
C PHE A 41 -2.14 4.57 8.82
N HIS A 42 -3.12 4.55 7.90
CA HIS A 42 -2.89 4.24 6.48
C HIS A 42 -3.15 5.46 5.60
N PHE A 43 -2.20 5.79 4.74
CA PHE A 43 -2.29 6.90 3.80
C PHE A 43 -2.19 6.39 2.37
N PHE A 44 -3.10 6.84 1.51
CA PHE A 44 -3.13 6.50 0.10
C PHE A 44 -2.67 7.70 -0.71
N HIS A 45 -1.66 7.50 -1.55
CA HIS A 45 -1.13 8.52 -2.46
C HIS A 45 -1.36 8.07 -3.90
N GLU A 46 -2.08 8.90 -4.64
CA GLU A 46 -2.32 8.70 -6.06
C GLU A 46 -1.29 9.46 -6.87
N ASN A 47 -0.56 8.72 -7.70
CA ASN A 47 0.52 9.20 -8.54
C ASN A 47 -0.01 9.38 -9.98
N PRO A 48 0.08 10.59 -10.55
CA PRO A 48 -0.32 10.84 -11.93
C PRO A 48 0.44 9.95 -12.93
N GLU A 49 -0.10 9.83 -14.14
CA GLU A 49 0.60 9.15 -15.23
C GLU A 49 2.01 9.74 -15.44
N GLY A 50 3.00 8.87 -15.67
CA GLY A 50 4.39 9.28 -15.87
C GLY A 50 5.17 9.68 -14.61
N THR A 51 4.62 9.43 -13.41
CA THR A 51 5.33 9.70 -12.14
C THR A 51 5.75 8.45 -11.37
N MET A 52 5.10 7.32 -11.66
CA MET A 52 5.42 6.00 -11.12
C MET A 52 5.79 5.07 -12.27
N PHE A 53 6.88 4.33 -12.11
CA PHE A 53 7.44 3.44 -13.14
C PHE A 53 7.75 2.07 -12.53
N HIS A 54 7.38 1.02 -13.25
CA HIS A 54 7.74 -0.36 -12.94
C HIS A 54 7.79 -1.17 -14.23
N ASP A 55 8.58 -2.24 -14.26
CA ASP A 55 8.61 -3.13 -15.41
C ASP A 55 7.26 -3.87 -15.57
N ASP A 56 6.89 -4.16 -16.82
CA ASP A 56 5.71 -4.97 -17.15
C ASP A 56 5.84 -6.41 -16.64
N VAL A 57 7.07 -6.88 -16.42
CA VAL A 57 7.36 -8.20 -15.88
C VAL A 57 8.33 -8.08 -14.71
N ALA A 58 7.84 -8.38 -13.50
CA ALA A 58 8.65 -8.43 -12.28
C ALA A 58 8.69 -9.86 -11.76
N PHE A 59 9.89 -10.39 -11.51
CA PHE A 59 10.13 -11.78 -11.09
C PHE A 59 9.46 -12.82 -12.01
N GLY A 60 9.46 -12.57 -13.33
CA GLY A 60 8.84 -13.46 -14.32
C GLY A 60 7.30 -13.48 -14.29
N LYS A 61 6.66 -12.55 -13.56
CA LYS A 61 5.20 -12.42 -13.51
C LYS A 61 4.77 -11.08 -14.13
N PRO A 62 3.73 -11.08 -15.00
CA PRO A 62 3.22 -9.84 -15.56
C PRO A 62 2.63 -8.96 -14.45
N ARG A 63 2.86 -7.65 -14.56
CA ARG A 63 2.25 -6.61 -13.73
C ARG A 63 1.40 -5.71 -14.60
N SER A 64 0.43 -5.08 -13.98
CA SER A 64 -0.41 -4.06 -14.62
C SER A 64 -0.26 -2.76 -13.84
N ASN A 65 -0.73 -1.65 -14.42
CA ASN A 65 -0.77 -0.34 -13.76
C ASN A 65 -1.68 -0.31 -12.51
N ARG A 66 -2.33 -1.43 -12.15
CA ARG A 66 -2.99 -1.61 -10.85
C ARG A 66 -1.99 -1.95 -9.73
N LEU A 67 -0.69 -1.96 -10.01
CA LEU A 67 0.34 -2.19 -9.01
C LEU A 67 0.21 -1.15 -7.89
N MET A 68 0.28 -1.64 -6.66
CA MET A 68 0.34 -0.81 -5.46
C MET A 68 1.61 -1.17 -4.71
N TRP A 69 2.28 -0.15 -4.21
CA TRP A 69 3.44 -0.34 -3.34
C TRP A 69 3.07 0.12 -1.94
N TRP A 70 3.47 -0.64 -0.93
CA TRP A 70 3.45 -0.16 0.43
C TRP A 70 4.79 -0.45 1.09
N ALA A 71 5.24 0.50 1.91
CA ALA A 71 6.41 0.32 2.76
C ALA A 71 5.97 0.56 4.21
N ASP A 72 6.37 -0.34 5.10
CA ASP A 72 6.34 -0.08 6.53
C ASP A 72 7.41 0.98 6.80
N GLY A 73 6.97 2.17 7.19
CA GLY A 73 7.84 3.29 7.56
C GLY A 73 8.55 3.01 8.88
N ARG A 74 9.42 1.99 8.93
CA ARG A 74 10.45 1.93 9.95
C ARG A 74 11.32 3.15 9.72
N VAL A 75 11.11 4.16 10.56
CA VAL A 75 12.04 5.27 10.73
C VAL A 75 13.37 4.65 11.14
N ILE A 76 14.23 4.35 10.16
CA ILE A 76 15.65 4.20 10.42
C ILE A 76 16.11 5.63 10.71
N ASN A 77 15.92 6.05 11.96
CA ASN A 77 16.59 7.23 12.47
C ASN A 77 18.08 6.87 12.49
N PRO A 78 18.96 7.61 11.77
CA PRO A 78 20.40 7.38 11.83
C PRO A 78 20.96 7.54 13.25
#